data_AF-A0A5C4KVZ0-F1
#
_entry.id   AF-A0A5C4KVZ0-F1
#
_cell.length_a   1.000
_cell.length_b   1.000
_cell.length_c   1.000
_cell.angle_alpha   90.00
_cell.angle_beta   90.00
_cell.angle_gamma   90.00
#
_symmetry.space_group_name_H-M   'P 1'
#
loop_
_entity.id
_entity.type
_entity.pdbx_description
1 polymer ?
#
loop_
_entity_poly.entity_id
_entity_poly.type
_entity_poly.pdbx_seq_one_letter_code
_entity_poly.pdbx_strand_id
1 'polypeptide(L)'
;MSDIEKTTASEGLDPAFASGGKLELPFEGVVGRFPESVASLPDKKMLLLFSASSSEKSVPKVARLLENGTLDSTFGKQGIAEIPSRAGAVFSARHLRLLDIGGWLVTGTVEHSNGSVDLAVVRQLADGRMDTSFGPEKDGMVTVNVYDLIESRSHPDANFLTRRHDDKNVEKSSAEAGGFGMLGVGLLDGKIVLSSTVFFAFDYLRGLVLRLNADGSLDKTFNEKGFVLVELPDVTHRWNYASGLAVQPDGKVLVCGDFSRATSDESPDAYVIRYDQHGKVDASYGDNKNGLVTITDSSQWLDLDSMVLKPDGGLLATGAASLELRRDGLIVALNSSGSFNLVFNNGKPLFSRFTEHGVAWERCVLQTDGKLVVSGQGGAAFLDEKSSVVTARYNLNGSLDKAFVGKGWAVFNHENGVDIFRGCTVTDDRQIVVCAYTAFGTPPYPGYVLRYLA
;
A
#
# COMPACT_ATOMS: atom_id res chain seq x y z
N MET A 1 21.30 -5.12 -24.52
CA MET A 1 20.30 -4.38 -25.31
C MET A 1 19.35 -5.40 -25.88
N SER A 2 18.27 -5.64 -25.15
CA SER A 2 17.05 -6.17 -25.73
C SER A 2 16.02 -5.11 -25.41
N ASP A 3 15.52 -4.43 -26.44
CA ASP A 3 14.27 -3.69 -26.29
C ASP A 3 13.28 -4.66 -25.63
N ILE A 4 12.64 -4.23 -24.54
CA ILE A 4 11.52 -4.99 -23.98
C ILE A 4 10.48 -4.93 -25.09
N GLU A 5 10.38 -5.98 -25.90
CA GLU A 5 9.28 -6.13 -26.84
C GLU A 5 8.00 -5.98 -26.01
N LYS A 6 7.23 -4.93 -26.30
CA LYS A 6 5.88 -4.75 -25.78
C LYS A 6 5.05 -5.93 -26.28
N THR A 7 5.12 -7.01 -25.53
CA THR A 7 4.37 -8.24 -25.71
C THR A 7 3.56 -8.40 -24.45
N THR A 8 2.29 -8.74 -24.59
CA THR A 8 1.44 -9.15 -23.47
C THR A 8 2.03 -10.42 -22.86
N ALA A 9 3.02 -10.25 -21.97
CA ALA A 9 3.66 -11.35 -21.27
C ALA A 9 2.61 -12.00 -20.37
N SER A 10 2.20 -13.20 -20.76
CA SER A 10 1.16 -14.02 -20.13
C SER A 10 1.75 -15.16 -19.29
N GLU A 11 3.04 -15.09 -18.98
CA GLU A 11 3.77 -16.15 -18.30
C GLU A 11 3.14 -16.47 -16.94
N GLY A 12 2.67 -17.71 -16.81
CA GLY A 12 2.08 -18.28 -15.59
C GLY A 12 0.81 -17.61 -15.10
N LEU A 13 0.13 -16.86 -15.97
CA LEU A 13 -1.26 -16.47 -15.75
C LEU A 13 -2.15 -17.72 -15.63
N ASP A 14 -3.14 -17.66 -14.74
CA ASP A 14 -4.09 -18.74 -14.51
C ASP A 14 -5.16 -18.77 -15.63
N PRO A 15 -5.16 -19.76 -16.53
CA PRO A 15 -6.10 -19.82 -17.64
C PRO A 15 -7.57 -20.00 -17.19
N ALA A 16 -7.83 -20.41 -15.94
CA ALA A 16 -9.18 -20.55 -15.41
C ALA A 16 -9.80 -19.22 -14.94
N PHE A 17 -9.02 -18.13 -14.90
CA PHE A 17 -9.50 -16.80 -14.52
C PHE A 17 -9.82 -15.94 -15.74
N ALA A 18 -11.06 -15.46 -15.82
CA ALA A 18 -11.51 -14.54 -16.86
C ALA A 18 -11.02 -14.95 -18.28
N SER A 19 -10.36 -14.06 -19.01
CA SER A 19 -9.80 -14.36 -20.33
C SER A 19 -8.31 -14.67 -20.19
N GLY A 20 -7.97 -15.96 -20.02
CA GLY A 20 -6.57 -16.41 -19.98
C GLY A 20 -5.74 -15.86 -18.83
N GLY A 21 -6.37 -15.63 -17.67
CA GLY A 21 -5.72 -15.06 -16.48
C GLY A 21 -5.79 -13.55 -16.35
N LYS A 22 -6.50 -12.88 -17.27
CA LYS A 22 -6.68 -11.43 -17.28
C LYS A 22 -8.17 -11.06 -17.32
N LEU A 23 -8.58 -10.23 -16.38
CA LEU A 23 -9.86 -9.52 -16.38
C LEU A 23 -9.59 -8.06 -16.74
N GLU A 24 -10.12 -7.58 -17.87
CA GLU A 24 -9.97 -6.18 -18.30
C GLU A 24 -11.16 -5.32 -17.84
N LEU A 25 -10.88 -4.04 -17.56
CA LEU A 25 -11.85 -3.02 -17.22
C LEU A 25 -11.94 -1.97 -18.34
N PRO A 26 -13.15 -1.55 -18.76
CA PRO A 26 -14.46 -1.93 -18.20
C PRO A 26 -14.91 -3.33 -18.66
N PHE A 27 -15.72 -4.00 -17.86
CA PHE A 27 -16.41 -5.26 -18.21
C PHE A 27 -17.90 -5.17 -17.85
N GLU A 28 -18.70 -6.19 -18.19
CA GLU A 28 -20.16 -6.15 -18.05
C GLU A 28 -20.60 -5.68 -16.64
N GLY A 29 -21.36 -4.58 -16.57
CA GLY A 29 -21.80 -3.95 -15.31
C GLY A 29 -20.81 -2.95 -14.68
N VAL A 30 -19.53 -3.00 -15.03
CA VAL A 30 -18.46 -2.13 -14.51
C VAL A 30 -18.01 -1.15 -15.58
N VAL A 31 -18.45 0.11 -15.48
CA VAL A 31 -18.08 1.19 -16.44
C VAL A 31 -16.71 1.82 -16.12
N GLY A 32 -16.14 1.53 -14.94
CA GLY A 32 -14.86 2.10 -14.51
C GLY A 32 -13.63 1.41 -15.06
N ARG A 33 -12.49 2.11 -14.97
CA ARG A 33 -11.21 1.69 -15.61
C ARG A 33 -10.02 1.72 -14.66
N PHE A 34 -10.19 2.23 -13.44
CA PHE A 34 -9.08 2.51 -12.53
C PHE A 34 -9.24 1.66 -11.28
N PRO A 35 -8.74 0.41 -11.27
CA PRO A 35 -8.66 -0.36 -10.04
C PRO A 35 -7.70 0.33 -9.06
N GLU A 36 -8.04 0.33 -7.78
CA GLU A 36 -7.22 0.95 -6.72
C GLU A 36 -6.68 -0.10 -5.75
N SER A 37 -7.47 -1.15 -5.47
CA SER A 37 -7.08 -2.22 -4.54
C SER A 37 -7.83 -3.50 -4.86
N VAL A 38 -7.21 -4.64 -4.57
CA VAL A 38 -7.83 -5.97 -4.64
C VAL A 38 -7.64 -6.70 -3.32
N ALA A 39 -8.65 -7.47 -2.89
CA ALA A 39 -8.54 -8.35 -1.72
C ALA A 39 -9.21 -9.70 -2.00
N SER A 40 -8.59 -10.78 -1.56
CA SER A 40 -9.17 -12.12 -1.57
C SER A 40 -10.15 -12.30 -0.43
N LEU A 41 -11.34 -12.78 -0.72
CA LEU A 41 -12.32 -13.21 0.29
C LEU A 41 -12.16 -14.72 0.58
N PRO A 42 -12.58 -15.18 1.78
CA PRO A 42 -12.85 -16.60 2.01
C PRO A 42 -13.90 -17.06 1.00
N ASP A 43 -13.82 -18.30 0.50
CA ASP A 43 -14.64 -18.86 -0.61
C ASP A 43 -14.12 -18.63 -2.04
N LYS A 44 -12.89 -18.11 -2.16
CA LYS A 44 -12.21 -17.81 -3.44
C LYS A 44 -12.81 -16.67 -4.25
N LYS A 45 -13.77 -15.92 -3.69
CA LYS A 45 -14.19 -14.63 -4.25
C LYS A 45 -13.13 -13.56 -4.03
N MET A 46 -13.29 -12.44 -4.72
CA MET A 46 -12.41 -11.29 -4.61
C MET A 46 -13.24 -10.00 -4.52
N LEU A 47 -12.69 -8.99 -3.85
CA LEU A 47 -13.17 -7.62 -3.91
C LEU A 47 -12.23 -6.80 -4.76
N LEU A 48 -12.80 -5.98 -5.64
CA LEU A 48 -12.08 -5.00 -6.44
C LEU A 48 -12.60 -3.62 -6.09
N LEU A 49 -11.76 -2.77 -5.50
CA LEU A 49 -12.00 -1.34 -5.36
C LEU A 49 -11.60 -0.67 -6.68
N PHE A 50 -12.48 0.14 -7.26
CA PHE A 50 -12.21 0.84 -8.52
C PHE A 50 -12.96 2.17 -8.64
N SER A 51 -12.45 3.03 -9.51
CA SER A 51 -13.03 4.32 -9.88
C SER A 51 -13.46 4.35 -11.35
N ALA A 52 -14.55 5.05 -11.64
CA ALA A 52 -15.12 5.22 -12.98
C ALA A 52 -14.21 6.03 -13.93
N SER A 53 -13.42 6.95 -13.39
CA SER A 53 -12.44 7.75 -14.12
C SER A 53 -11.21 8.03 -13.25
N SER A 54 -10.07 8.39 -13.86
CA SER A 54 -8.90 8.96 -13.18
C SER A 54 -9.16 10.34 -12.61
N SER A 55 -10.26 11.00 -13.04
CA SER A 55 -10.68 12.26 -12.43
C SER A 55 -11.24 11.98 -11.04
N GLU A 56 -10.75 12.76 -10.07
CA GLU A 56 -11.09 12.67 -8.65
C GLU A 56 -12.61 12.77 -8.40
N LYS A 57 -13.40 13.30 -9.35
CA LYS A 57 -14.87 13.42 -9.23
C LYS A 57 -15.65 12.09 -9.41
N SER A 58 -14.97 10.98 -9.64
CA SER A 58 -15.63 9.68 -9.77
C SER A 58 -15.96 9.09 -8.40
N VAL A 59 -17.22 8.69 -8.20
CA VAL A 59 -17.66 7.93 -7.02
C VAL A 59 -16.92 6.57 -6.98
N PRO A 60 -16.17 6.25 -5.91
CA PRO A 60 -15.50 4.96 -5.80
C PRO A 60 -16.50 3.84 -5.57
N LYS A 61 -16.19 2.66 -6.12
CA LYS A 61 -17.05 1.48 -6.08
C LYS A 61 -16.26 0.24 -5.69
N VAL A 62 -16.95 -0.71 -5.08
CA VAL A 62 -16.44 -2.05 -4.79
C VAL A 62 -17.23 -3.05 -5.62
N ALA A 63 -16.55 -3.87 -6.42
CA ALA A 63 -17.15 -5.03 -7.07
C ALA A 63 -16.79 -6.29 -6.29
N ARG A 64 -17.72 -7.24 -6.19
CA ARG A 64 -17.41 -8.60 -5.74
C ARG A 64 -17.35 -9.54 -6.94
N LEU A 65 -16.22 -10.21 -7.10
CA LEU A 65 -15.94 -11.14 -8.19
C LEU A 65 -15.99 -12.57 -7.66
N LEU A 66 -16.54 -13.47 -8.46
CA LEU A 66 -16.42 -14.92 -8.28
C LEU A 66 -14.99 -15.39 -8.61
N GLU A 67 -14.67 -16.64 -8.26
CA GLU A 67 -13.37 -17.26 -8.54
C GLU A 67 -13.01 -17.18 -10.03
N ASN A 68 -13.98 -17.22 -10.94
CA ASN A 68 -13.71 -17.12 -12.39
C ASN A 68 -13.56 -15.67 -12.89
N GLY A 69 -13.66 -14.66 -12.03
CA GLY A 69 -13.56 -13.23 -12.39
C GLY A 69 -14.87 -12.57 -12.83
N THR A 70 -15.99 -13.30 -12.86
CA THR A 70 -17.32 -12.71 -13.17
C THR A 70 -17.95 -12.05 -11.94
N LEU A 71 -18.90 -11.12 -12.12
CA LEU A 71 -19.58 -10.46 -10.99
C LEU A 71 -20.42 -11.44 -10.17
N ASP A 72 -20.30 -11.34 -8.85
CA ASP A 72 -21.23 -11.99 -7.92
C ASP A 72 -22.52 -11.15 -7.80
N SER A 73 -23.56 -11.50 -8.56
CA SER A 73 -24.83 -10.76 -8.61
C SER A 73 -25.57 -10.69 -7.26
N THR A 74 -25.20 -11.49 -6.27
CA THR A 74 -25.76 -11.45 -4.91
C THR A 74 -25.21 -10.32 -4.05
N PHE A 75 -24.20 -9.60 -4.55
CA PHE A 75 -23.53 -8.52 -3.84
C PHE A 75 -24.04 -7.14 -4.26
N GLY A 76 -24.27 -6.24 -3.30
CA GLY A 76 -24.69 -4.87 -3.58
C GLY A 76 -25.84 -4.79 -4.61
N LYS A 77 -25.70 -3.91 -5.59
CA LYS A 77 -26.58 -3.82 -6.75
C LYS A 77 -25.90 -4.51 -7.94
N GLN A 78 -26.30 -5.75 -8.24
CA GLN A 78 -25.79 -6.53 -9.37
C GLN A 78 -24.26 -6.73 -9.35
N GLY A 79 -23.70 -7.06 -8.19
CA GLY A 79 -22.26 -7.28 -8.02
C GLY A 79 -21.45 -6.05 -7.65
N ILE A 80 -22.09 -4.90 -7.42
CA ILE A 80 -21.41 -3.62 -7.18
C ILE A 80 -22.01 -2.90 -5.98
N ALA A 81 -21.17 -2.45 -5.07
CA ALA A 81 -21.49 -1.52 -4.00
C ALA A 81 -20.87 -0.15 -4.30
N GLU A 82 -21.66 0.92 -4.16
CA GLU A 82 -21.19 2.29 -4.31
C GLU A 82 -20.85 2.89 -2.94
N ILE A 83 -19.79 3.70 -2.88
CA ILE A 83 -19.43 4.47 -1.70
C ILE A 83 -19.90 5.92 -1.93
N PRO A 84 -20.95 6.40 -1.24
CA PRO A 84 -21.51 7.71 -1.51
C PRO A 84 -20.52 8.83 -1.18
N SER A 85 -20.46 9.85 -2.03
CA SER A 85 -19.71 11.08 -1.78
C SER A 85 -20.45 12.01 -0.81
N ARG A 86 -19.74 12.70 0.08
CA ARG A 86 -20.30 13.83 0.85
C ARG A 86 -20.34 15.09 -0.02
N ALA A 87 -21.34 15.95 0.20
CA ALA A 87 -21.50 17.18 -0.58
C ALA A 87 -20.29 18.12 -0.40
N GLY A 88 -19.75 18.63 -1.50
CA GLY A 88 -18.63 19.58 -1.49
C GLY A 88 -17.24 18.97 -1.23
N ALA A 89 -17.14 17.64 -1.16
CA ALA A 89 -15.90 16.94 -0.89
C ALA A 89 -15.73 15.72 -1.83
N VAL A 90 -14.49 15.37 -2.10
CA VAL A 90 -14.12 14.32 -3.05
C VAL A 90 -13.38 13.21 -2.32
N PHE A 91 -13.95 12.00 -2.29
CA PHE A 91 -13.31 10.86 -1.65
C PHE A 91 -12.47 10.05 -2.64
N SER A 92 -11.15 10.14 -2.47
CA SER A 92 -10.15 9.37 -3.21
C SER A 92 -9.82 8.09 -2.43
N ALA A 93 -10.54 7.02 -2.74
CA ALA A 93 -10.32 5.70 -2.14
C ALA A 93 -9.01 5.06 -2.64
N ARG A 94 -8.27 4.40 -1.74
CA ARG A 94 -6.94 3.83 -2.03
C ARG A 94 -6.80 2.38 -1.64
N HIS A 95 -7.24 1.99 -0.45
CA HIS A 95 -7.02 0.62 0.04
C HIS A 95 -8.30 -0.03 0.49
N LEU A 96 -8.37 -1.35 0.22
CA LEU A 96 -9.40 -2.23 0.73
C LEU A 96 -8.77 -3.19 1.74
N ARG A 97 -9.33 -3.24 2.95
CA ARG A 97 -8.84 -4.11 4.02
C ARG A 97 -9.99 -4.89 4.64
N LEU A 98 -9.92 -6.23 4.61
CA LEU A 98 -10.90 -7.07 5.27
C LEU A 98 -10.86 -6.91 6.79
N LEU A 99 -12.03 -7.05 7.41
CA LEU A 99 -12.20 -7.08 8.85
C LEU A 99 -12.40 -8.51 9.34
N ASP A 100 -11.85 -8.85 10.50
CA ASP A 100 -12.01 -10.19 11.11
C ASP A 100 -13.47 -10.51 11.46
N ILE A 101 -14.27 -9.47 11.74
CA ILE A 101 -15.70 -9.57 12.05
C ILE A 101 -16.59 -9.64 10.80
N GLY A 102 -16.00 -9.75 9.61
CA GLY A 102 -16.69 -9.66 8.33
C GLY A 102 -16.85 -8.21 7.84
N GLY A 103 -17.08 -8.05 6.54
CA GLY A 103 -17.03 -6.73 5.90
C GLY A 103 -15.58 -6.25 5.68
N TRP A 104 -15.43 -4.97 5.41
CA TRP A 104 -14.12 -4.37 5.11
C TRP A 104 -14.11 -2.86 5.36
N LEU A 105 -12.89 -2.34 5.43
CA LEU A 105 -12.58 -0.93 5.38
C LEU A 105 -12.17 -0.54 3.97
N VAL A 106 -12.61 0.64 3.57
CA VAL A 106 -12.04 1.38 2.44
C VAL A 106 -11.40 2.64 2.99
N THR A 107 -10.08 2.78 2.81
CA THR A 107 -9.32 3.94 3.29
C THR A 107 -8.84 4.80 2.12
N GLY A 108 -8.75 6.10 2.36
CA GLY A 108 -8.29 7.06 1.38
C GLY A 108 -8.28 8.47 1.96
N THR A 109 -8.40 9.46 1.09
CA THR A 109 -8.42 10.86 1.50
C THR A 109 -9.66 11.57 0.98
N VAL A 110 -10.14 12.56 1.74
CA VAL A 110 -11.18 13.46 1.30
C VAL A 110 -10.55 14.82 1.02
N GLU A 111 -10.61 15.25 -0.25
CA GLU A 111 -10.16 16.56 -0.66
C GLU A 111 -11.35 17.54 -0.68
N HIS A 112 -11.13 18.69 -0.05
CA HIS A 112 -12.10 19.76 0.04
C HIS A 112 -11.80 20.86 -0.97
N SER A 113 -12.83 21.61 -1.37
CA SER A 113 -12.71 22.72 -2.32
C SER A 113 -11.71 23.83 -1.95
N ASN A 114 -11.33 23.94 -0.67
CA ASN A 114 -10.31 24.86 -0.16
C ASN A 114 -8.88 24.29 -0.21
N GLY A 115 -8.69 23.07 -0.72
CA GLY A 115 -7.42 22.36 -0.81
C GLY A 115 -6.99 21.61 0.45
N SER A 116 -7.78 21.65 1.54
CA SER A 116 -7.49 20.82 2.72
C SER A 116 -7.80 19.35 2.42
N VAL A 117 -6.95 18.47 2.93
CA VAL A 117 -7.09 17.02 2.79
C VAL A 117 -7.37 16.42 4.17
N ASP A 118 -8.44 15.64 4.29
CA ASP A 118 -8.73 14.82 5.45
C ASP A 118 -8.39 13.36 5.16
N LEU A 119 -8.01 12.61 6.19
CA LEU A 119 -8.03 11.15 6.13
C LEU A 119 -9.46 10.66 6.16
N ALA A 120 -9.81 9.62 5.39
CA ALA A 120 -11.14 9.03 5.40
C ALA A 120 -11.14 7.51 5.49
N VAL A 121 -11.96 6.99 6.40
CA VAL A 121 -12.20 5.57 6.59
C VAL A 121 -13.69 5.30 6.38
N VAL A 122 -13.99 4.43 5.43
CA VAL A 122 -15.33 3.91 5.17
C VAL A 122 -15.40 2.48 5.68
N ARG A 123 -16.48 2.12 6.38
CA ARG A 123 -16.77 0.73 6.75
C ARG A 123 -17.99 0.23 5.98
N GLN A 124 -17.84 -0.91 5.33
CA GLN A 124 -18.91 -1.62 4.65
C GLN A 124 -19.12 -3.01 5.26
N LEU A 125 -20.37 -3.44 5.27
CA LEU A 125 -20.77 -4.79 5.66
C LEU A 125 -20.44 -5.79 4.55
N ALA A 126 -20.49 -7.09 4.87
CA ALA A 126 -20.19 -8.16 3.91
C ALA A 126 -21.09 -8.18 2.66
N ASP A 127 -22.28 -7.56 2.73
CA ASP A 127 -23.21 -7.41 1.60
C ASP A 127 -22.98 -6.12 0.78
N GLY A 128 -22.05 -5.27 1.21
CA GLY A 128 -21.63 -4.05 0.51
C GLY A 128 -22.36 -2.79 0.95
N ARG A 129 -23.33 -2.90 1.86
CA ARG A 129 -23.96 -1.71 2.44
C ARG A 129 -22.98 -0.99 3.36
N MET A 130 -23.10 0.34 3.43
CA MET A 130 -22.42 1.16 4.42
C MET A 130 -22.83 0.70 5.83
N ASP A 131 -21.86 0.57 6.73
CA ASP A 131 -22.14 0.22 8.12
C ASP A 131 -22.50 1.47 8.93
N THR A 132 -23.80 1.72 9.10
CA THR A 132 -24.32 2.89 9.82
C THR A 132 -24.06 2.88 11.33
N SER A 133 -23.47 1.82 11.89
CA SER A 133 -22.98 1.87 13.28
C SER A 133 -21.64 2.60 13.41
N PHE A 134 -20.92 2.78 12.29
CA PHE A 134 -19.59 3.37 12.21
C PHE A 134 -19.62 4.86 11.85
N GLY A 135 -18.71 5.61 12.46
CA GLY A 135 -18.53 7.03 12.25
C GLY A 135 -19.43 7.91 13.14
N PRO A 136 -19.06 9.19 13.29
CA PRO A 136 -19.80 10.14 14.12
C PRO A 136 -21.21 10.40 13.57
N GLU A 137 -21.34 10.48 12.24
CA GLU A 137 -22.61 10.74 11.55
C GLU A 137 -23.46 9.49 11.32
N LYS A 138 -23.00 8.30 11.76
CA LYS A 138 -23.68 7.02 11.55
C LYS A 138 -23.99 6.73 10.07
N ASP A 139 -23.11 7.18 9.19
CA ASP A 139 -23.18 7.01 7.73
C ASP A 139 -22.17 5.98 7.20
N GLY A 140 -21.41 5.33 8.09
CA GLY A 140 -20.36 4.39 7.73
C GLY A 140 -19.05 5.05 7.31
N MET A 141 -18.87 6.35 7.54
CA MET A 141 -17.64 7.07 7.22
C MET A 141 -17.12 7.94 8.36
N VAL A 142 -15.81 7.87 8.59
CA VAL A 142 -15.05 8.77 9.45
C VAL A 142 -14.15 9.62 8.56
N THR A 143 -14.10 10.92 8.81
CA THR A 143 -13.08 11.83 8.30
C THR A 143 -12.28 12.37 9.47
N VAL A 144 -10.95 12.42 9.35
CA VAL A 144 -10.06 12.98 10.37
C VAL A 144 -9.33 14.15 9.75
N ASN A 145 -9.58 15.35 10.25
CA ASN A 145 -8.85 16.54 9.86
C ASN A 145 -7.55 16.65 10.65
N VAL A 146 -6.48 17.13 10.01
CA VAL A 146 -5.17 17.25 10.67
C VAL A 146 -5.23 18.16 11.91
N TYR A 147 -6.04 19.22 11.87
CA TYR A 147 -6.19 20.17 12.97
C TYR A 147 -6.93 19.59 14.18
N ASP A 148 -7.70 18.51 14.00
CA ASP A 148 -8.30 17.76 15.11
C ASP A 148 -7.24 16.97 15.89
N LEU A 149 -6.08 16.71 15.28
CA LEU A 149 -4.97 15.99 15.90
C LEU A 149 -3.97 16.94 16.54
N ILE A 150 -3.52 17.96 15.81
CA ILE A 150 -2.33 18.73 16.22
C ILE A 150 -2.63 19.91 17.17
N GLU A 151 -3.90 20.12 17.56
CA GLU A 151 -4.44 21.12 18.53
C GLU A 151 -3.97 22.58 18.38
N SER A 152 -3.06 22.90 17.45
CA SER A 152 -2.42 24.20 17.37
C SER A 152 -2.46 24.80 15.96
N ARG A 153 -2.95 26.04 15.90
CA ARG A 153 -2.81 26.93 14.73
C ARG A 153 -1.36 27.37 14.48
N SER A 154 -0.38 26.84 15.23
CA SER A 154 1.06 27.06 14.99
C SER A 154 1.51 26.62 13.59
N HIS A 155 0.77 25.74 12.93
CA HIS A 155 1.06 25.24 11.58
C HIS A 155 -0.15 25.44 10.67
N PRO A 156 -0.39 26.66 10.16
CA PRO A 156 -1.55 26.98 9.33
C PRO A 156 -1.54 26.30 7.94
N ASP A 157 -0.40 25.73 7.54
CA ASP A 157 -0.23 24.99 6.29
C ASP A 157 -0.23 23.47 6.51
N ALA A 158 -0.58 23.01 7.71
CA ALA A 158 -0.62 21.59 8.01
C ALA A 158 -1.62 20.86 7.10
N ASN A 159 -1.17 19.77 6.48
CA ASN A 159 -2.02 18.98 5.60
C ASN A 159 -1.56 17.52 5.52
N PHE A 160 -2.49 16.60 5.28
CA PHE A 160 -2.13 15.22 4.95
C PHE A 160 -1.57 15.14 3.54
N LEU A 161 -0.49 14.39 3.37
CA LEU A 161 0.03 14.11 2.05
C LEU A 161 -0.82 13.06 1.33
N THR A 162 -1.06 13.34 0.05
CA THR A 162 -1.64 12.39 -0.93
C THR A 162 -0.59 11.85 -1.91
N ARG A 163 0.61 12.45 -1.89
CA ARG A 163 1.79 12.20 -2.74
C ARG A 163 3.05 12.61 -1.99
N ARG A 164 4.21 12.12 -2.43
CA ARG A 164 5.51 12.56 -1.90
C ARG A 164 5.72 14.06 -2.14
N HIS A 165 6.29 14.73 -1.14
CA HIS A 165 6.53 16.17 -1.20
C HIS A 165 7.73 16.55 -2.07
N ASP A 166 8.63 15.60 -2.28
CA ASP A 166 9.85 15.69 -3.08
C ASP A 166 9.59 15.58 -4.60
N ASP A 167 8.36 15.25 -5.03
CA ASP A 167 7.94 15.20 -6.44
C ASP A 167 7.78 16.59 -7.11
N LYS A 168 8.25 17.66 -6.48
CA LYS A 168 7.95 19.07 -6.80
C LYS A 168 8.34 19.58 -8.19
N ASN A 169 9.07 18.83 -9.00
CA ASN A 169 9.53 19.25 -10.32
C ASN A 169 8.98 18.43 -11.48
N VAL A 170 8.01 17.55 -11.24
CA VAL A 170 7.47 16.73 -12.31
C VAL A 170 6.22 17.41 -12.90
N GLU A 171 6.23 17.62 -14.23
CA GLU A 171 5.01 17.96 -14.96
C GLU A 171 3.88 17.02 -14.52
N LYS A 172 2.64 17.52 -14.53
CA LYS A 172 1.43 16.88 -13.97
C LYS A 172 1.12 15.43 -14.44
N SER A 173 1.99 14.80 -15.23
CA SER A 173 1.90 13.43 -15.75
C SER A 173 2.46 12.34 -14.82
N SER A 174 3.23 12.61 -13.76
CA SER A 174 3.68 11.55 -12.82
C SER A 174 2.71 11.26 -11.67
N ALA A 175 1.60 12.01 -11.57
CA ALA A 175 0.59 11.93 -10.51
C ALA A 175 -0.08 10.54 -10.35
N GLU A 176 0.26 9.59 -11.22
CA GLU A 176 -0.41 8.31 -11.37
C GLU A 176 0.40 7.11 -10.84
N ALA A 177 1.71 7.25 -10.57
CA ALA A 177 2.50 6.21 -9.89
C ALA A 177 2.46 6.41 -8.36
N GLY A 178 2.03 5.38 -7.62
CA GLY A 178 2.21 5.30 -6.17
C GLY A 178 1.52 6.39 -5.36
N GLY A 179 0.21 6.25 -5.11
CA GLY A 179 -0.44 7.08 -4.10
C GLY A 179 0.16 6.82 -2.72
N PHE A 180 0.95 7.76 -2.20
CA PHE A 180 1.28 7.85 -0.77
C PHE A 180 0.01 8.27 -0.04
N GLY A 181 -0.88 7.31 0.20
CA GLY A 181 -2.24 7.55 0.63
C GLY A 181 -2.68 6.51 1.64
N MET A 182 -2.59 6.88 2.91
CA MET A 182 -3.12 6.19 4.08
C MET A 182 -3.26 4.66 4.01
N LEU A 183 -2.31 3.95 4.62
CA LEU A 183 -2.54 2.55 4.95
C LEU A 183 -3.44 2.43 6.18
N GLY A 184 -4.52 1.65 6.05
CA GLY A 184 -5.35 1.24 7.18
C GLY A 184 -5.27 -0.25 7.44
N VAL A 185 -5.07 -0.61 8.70
CA VAL A 185 -5.12 -1.99 9.19
C VAL A 185 -6.19 -2.07 10.28
N GLY A 186 -7.23 -2.88 10.04
CA GLY A 186 -8.18 -3.28 11.09
C GLY A 186 -7.51 -4.27 12.05
N LEU A 187 -7.78 -4.13 13.34
CA LEU A 187 -7.18 -4.91 14.43
C LEU A 187 -8.19 -5.83 15.13
N LEU A 188 -7.61 -6.74 15.92
CA LEU A 188 -8.26 -7.44 17.02
C LEU A 188 -9.03 -6.46 17.91
N ASP A 189 -10.21 -6.87 18.38
CA ASP A 189 -11.18 -6.06 19.15
C ASP A 189 -11.82 -4.88 18.38
N GLY A 190 -11.69 -4.87 17.05
CA GLY A 190 -12.36 -3.91 16.17
C GLY A 190 -11.73 -2.52 16.13
N LYS A 191 -10.58 -2.32 16.78
CA LYS A 191 -9.80 -1.08 16.63
C LYS A 191 -9.23 -0.97 15.22
N ILE A 192 -8.97 0.24 14.76
CA ILE A 192 -8.42 0.50 13.42
C ILE A 192 -7.17 1.35 13.59
N VAL A 193 -6.04 0.92 13.04
CA VAL A 193 -4.81 1.72 13.02
C VAL A 193 -4.56 2.19 11.60
N LEU A 194 -4.31 3.49 11.48
CA LEU A 194 -3.98 4.12 10.21
C LEU A 194 -2.59 4.73 10.30
N SER A 195 -1.89 4.74 9.18
CA SER A 195 -0.66 5.52 9.02
C SER A 195 -0.75 6.44 7.82
N SER A 196 -0.20 7.64 7.95
CA SER A 196 -0.09 8.65 6.89
C SER A 196 1.11 9.55 7.17
N THR A 197 1.32 10.60 6.36
CA THR A 197 2.34 11.62 6.60
C THR A 197 1.68 13.00 6.64
N VAL A 198 2.06 13.81 7.62
CA VAL A 198 1.63 15.20 7.78
C VAL A 198 2.75 16.11 7.28
N PHE A 199 2.43 16.97 6.33
CA PHE A 199 3.24 18.13 5.97
C PHE A 199 2.88 19.28 6.91
N PHE A 200 3.88 19.97 7.48
CA PHE A 200 3.66 21.14 8.32
C PHE A 200 4.17 22.44 7.68
N ALA A 201 5.42 22.45 7.19
CA ALA A 201 6.06 23.56 6.48
C ALA A 201 7.42 23.13 5.93
N PHE A 202 7.86 23.66 4.79
CA PHE A 202 9.19 23.41 4.21
C PHE A 202 9.62 21.92 4.27
N ASP A 203 10.76 21.61 4.89
CA ASP A 203 11.30 20.26 5.09
C ASP A 203 10.78 19.59 6.38
N TYR A 204 9.73 20.13 7.01
CA TYR A 204 9.13 19.57 8.22
C TYR A 204 7.91 18.73 7.85
N LEU A 205 8.16 17.45 7.61
CA LEU A 205 7.16 16.40 7.45
C LEU A 205 7.35 15.32 8.49
N ARG A 206 6.25 14.75 8.99
CA ARG A 206 6.27 13.65 9.94
C ARG A 206 5.26 12.59 9.56
N GLY A 207 5.70 11.33 9.60
CA GLY A 207 4.80 10.20 9.68
C GLY A 207 3.84 10.36 10.85
N LEU A 208 2.65 9.79 10.70
CA LEU A 208 1.59 9.78 11.69
C LEU A 208 1.10 8.34 11.82
N VAL A 209 0.84 7.93 13.05
CA VAL A 209 0.03 6.75 13.36
C VAL A 209 -1.15 7.20 14.20
N LEU A 210 -2.37 6.86 13.82
CA LEU A 210 -3.56 7.11 14.63
C LEU A 210 -4.35 5.83 14.82
N ARG A 211 -5.09 5.75 15.94
CA ARG A 211 -5.95 4.62 16.26
C ARG A 211 -7.38 5.06 16.48
N LEU A 212 -8.31 4.39 15.82
CA LEU A 212 -9.75 4.54 16.01
C LEU A 212 -10.30 3.33 16.78
N ASN A 213 -11.37 3.56 17.52
CA ASN A 213 -12.21 2.53 18.11
C ASN A 213 -13.07 1.85 17.04
N ALA A 214 -13.72 0.75 17.41
CA ALA A 214 -14.64 0.02 16.55
C ALA A 214 -15.85 0.84 16.09
N ASP A 215 -16.21 1.94 16.74
CA ASP A 215 -17.26 2.84 16.27
C ASP A 215 -16.74 3.97 15.38
N GLY A 216 -15.43 4.04 15.14
CA GLY A 216 -14.77 5.07 14.34
C GLY A 216 -14.34 6.31 15.12
N SER A 217 -14.64 6.39 16.43
CA SER A 217 -14.13 7.47 17.29
C SER A 217 -12.63 7.33 17.52
N LEU A 218 -11.92 8.44 17.75
CA LEU A 218 -10.49 8.43 18.04
C LEU A 218 -10.20 7.72 19.39
N ASP A 219 -9.32 6.72 19.39
CA ASP A 219 -8.98 5.93 20.57
C ASP A 219 -7.94 6.63 21.44
N LYS A 220 -8.40 7.47 22.37
CA LYS A 220 -7.53 8.20 23.31
C LYS A 220 -6.72 7.32 24.26
N THR A 221 -6.90 6.00 24.29
CA THR A 221 -5.99 5.09 25.02
C THR A 221 -4.66 4.88 24.30
N PHE A 222 -4.55 5.29 23.04
CA PHE A 222 -3.31 5.29 22.27
C PHE A 222 -2.61 6.66 22.40
N ASN A 223 -1.45 6.68 23.03
CA ASN A 223 -0.63 7.87 23.26
C ASN A 223 -1.41 9.04 23.91
N GLU A 224 -2.44 8.74 24.71
CA GLU A 224 -3.34 9.67 25.42
C GLU A 224 -4.15 10.65 24.52
N LYS A 225 -3.81 10.73 23.24
CA LYS A 225 -4.36 11.63 22.22
C LYS A 225 -5.06 10.89 21.09
N GLY A 226 -4.82 9.59 20.95
CA GLY A 226 -5.28 8.73 19.86
C GLY A 226 -4.37 8.69 18.64
N PHE A 227 -3.23 9.38 18.69
CA PHE A 227 -2.24 9.36 17.62
C PHE A 227 -0.83 9.63 18.16
N VAL A 228 0.17 9.32 17.35
CA VAL A 228 1.58 9.67 17.55
C VAL A 228 2.16 10.17 16.24
N LEU A 229 2.92 11.27 16.30
CA LEU A 229 3.81 11.65 15.20
C LEU A 229 5.07 10.80 15.30
N VAL A 230 5.50 10.25 14.17
CA VAL A 230 6.68 9.39 14.12
C VAL A 230 7.91 10.26 14.33
N GLU A 231 8.55 10.04 15.48
CA GLU A 231 9.85 10.59 15.82
C GLU A 231 10.83 9.42 15.97
N LEU A 232 12.02 9.56 15.41
CA LEU A 232 13.04 8.52 15.36
C LEU A 232 14.00 8.70 16.56
N PRO A 233 13.94 7.87 17.61
CA PRO A 233 14.78 8.03 18.79
C PRO A 233 16.26 7.92 18.45
N ASP A 234 17.07 8.75 19.09
CA ASP A 234 18.53 8.84 18.90
C ASP A 234 18.99 9.17 17.46
N VAL A 235 18.06 9.63 16.60
CA VAL A 235 18.34 10.01 15.20
C VAL A 235 17.86 11.42 14.93
N THR A 236 18.79 12.34 14.72
CA THR A 236 18.46 13.71 14.27
C THR A 236 18.09 13.68 12.79
N HIS A 237 16.85 14.03 12.46
CA HIS A 237 16.30 13.97 11.11
C HIS A 237 15.48 15.22 10.76
N ARG A 238 15.46 15.60 9.48
CA ARG A 238 14.70 16.77 8.98
C ARG A 238 13.23 16.43 8.78
N TRP A 239 13.00 15.35 8.06
CA TRP A 239 11.69 14.80 7.73
C TRP A 239 11.73 13.28 7.83
N ASN A 240 10.55 12.69 8.01
CA ASN A 240 10.32 11.26 7.81
C ASN A 240 8.94 11.05 7.17
N TYR A 241 8.84 10.01 6.35
CA TYR A 241 7.59 9.51 5.78
C TYR A 241 7.19 8.23 6.48
N ALA A 242 5.89 8.01 6.63
CA ALA A 242 5.35 6.71 7.02
C ALA A 242 4.55 6.13 5.84
N SER A 243 4.99 4.97 5.36
CA SER A 243 4.46 4.32 4.15
C SER A 243 3.87 2.95 4.45
N GLY A 244 4.50 2.15 5.31
CA GLY A 244 4.08 0.80 5.66
C GLY A 244 3.61 0.66 7.11
N LEU A 245 2.62 -0.19 7.36
CA LEU A 245 2.06 -0.44 8.69
C LEU A 245 1.75 -1.94 8.89
N ALA A 246 2.14 -2.49 10.04
CA ALA A 246 1.70 -3.80 10.50
C ALA A 246 1.36 -3.77 12.00
N VAL A 247 0.46 -4.64 12.43
CA VAL A 247 0.11 -4.77 13.85
C VAL A 247 0.22 -6.21 14.29
N GLN A 248 0.98 -6.41 15.37
CA GLN A 248 1.23 -7.72 15.96
C GLN A 248 0.00 -8.19 16.76
N PRO A 249 -0.16 -9.51 16.98
CA PRO A 249 -1.29 -10.06 17.73
C PRO A 249 -1.41 -9.54 19.18
N ASP A 250 -0.31 -9.05 19.76
CA ASP A 250 -0.27 -8.44 21.09
C ASP A 250 -0.59 -6.93 21.09
N GLY A 251 -1.08 -6.39 19.96
CA GLY A 251 -1.47 -5.00 19.81
C GLY A 251 -0.32 -4.02 19.57
N LYS A 252 0.94 -4.49 19.49
CA LYS A 252 2.08 -3.63 19.11
C LYS A 252 1.98 -3.23 17.64
N VAL A 253 2.35 -1.98 17.35
CA VAL A 253 2.24 -1.38 16.02
C VAL A 253 3.62 -1.14 15.44
N LEU A 254 3.87 -1.60 14.21
CA LEU A 254 5.10 -1.37 13.47
C LEU A 254 4.84 -0.47 12.27
N VAL A 255 5.74 0.47 12.04
CA VAL A 255 5.68 1.42 10.93
C VAL A 255 7.02 1.41 10.19
N CYS A 256 6.98 1.51 8.87
CA CYS A 256 8.17 1.77 8.05
C CYS A 256 7.97 2.94 7.10
N GLY A 257 9.09 3.43 6.61
CA GLY A 257 9.18 4.45 5.59
C GLY A 257 10.64 4.87 5.46
N ASP A 258 10.85 6.11 5.05
CA ASP A 258 12.16 6.71 4.87
C ASP A 258 12.30 8.05 5.60
N PHE A 259 13.55 8.46 5.82
CA PHE A 259 13.87 9.70 6.50
C PHE A 259 15.17 10.32 5.97
N SER A 260 15.27 11.64 6.07
CA SER A 260 16.52 12.36 5.83
C SER A 260 17.20 12.77 7.13
N ARG A 261 18.48 12.42 7.26
CA ARG A 261 19.34 12.89 8.36
C ARG A 261 19.49 14.41 8.36
N ALA A 262 19.70 14.99 9.54
CA ALA A 262 19.79 16.44 9.72
C ALA A 262 21.06 17.10 9.18
N THR A 263 22.15 16.34 9.03
CA THR A 263 23.50 16.88 8.81
C THR A 263 24.11 16.55 7.46
N SER A 264 23.36 15.91 6.56
CA SER A 264 23.93 15.34 5.34
C SER A 264 23.15 15.71 4.08
N ASP A 265 23.90 15.94 3.00
CA ASP A 265 23.41 15.86 1.61
C ASP A 265 23.24 14.39 1.15
N GLU A 266 23.27 13.44 2.09
CA GLU A 266 23.14 12.00 1.85
C GLU A 266 21.74 11.64 1.36
N SER A 267 21.70 10.55 0.60
CA SER A 267 20.47 9.87 0.21
C SER A 267 19.67 9.43 1.45
N PRO A 268 18.33 9.55 1.43
CA PRO A 268 17.46 9.09 2.52
C PRO A 268 17.70 7.63 2.89
N ASP A 269 17.56 7.31 4.18
CA ASP A 269 17.59 5.94 4.67
C ASP A 269 16.17 5.45 4.98
N ALA A 270 16.02 4.14 5.06
CA ALA A 270 14.79 3.53 5.51
C ALA A 270 14.79 3.25 7.02
N TYR A 271 13.61 3.11 7.60
CA TYR A 271 13.44 2.75 9.00
C TYR A 271 12.28 1.79 9.24
N VAL A 272 12.35 1.08 10.37
CA VAL A 272 11.22 0.40 11.00
C VAL A 272 11.18 0.81 12.47
N ILE A 273 10.06 1.34 12.94
CA ILE A 273 9.83 1.69 14.34
C ILE A 273 8.68 0.87 14.92
N ARG A 274 8.80 0.47 16.19
CA ARG A 274 7.75 -0.25 16.92
C ARG A 274 7.21 0.57 18.09
N TYR A 275 5.89 0.63 18.17
CA TYR A 275 5.13 1.14 19.30
C TYR A 275 4.46 -0.01 20.05
N ASP A 276 4.29 0.17 21.37
CA ASP A 276 3.46 -0.70 22.17
C ASP A 276 1.95 -0.50 21.88
N GLN A 277 1.12 -1.33 22.49
CA GLN A 277 -0.34 -1.24 22.38
C GLN A 277 -0.93 0.07 22.95
N HIS A 278 -0.13 0.91 23.59
CA HIS A 278 -0.52 2.22 24.11
C HIS A 278 0.13 3.36 23.32
N GLY A 279 0.77 3.09 22.17
CA GLY A 279 1.35 4.10 21.30
C GLY A 279 2.65 4.71 21.82
N LYS A 280 3.29 4.11 22.82
CA LYS A 280 4.63 4.49 23.28
C LYS A 280 5.68 3.70 22.52
N VAL A 281 6.83 4.29 22.26
CA VAL A 281 7.94 3.59 21.59
C VAL A 281 8.34 2.36 22.42
N ASP A 282 8.41 1.20 21.79
CA ASP A 282 8.78 -0.04 22.45
C ASP A 282 10.30 -0.20 22.48
N ALA A 283 10.92 0.26 23.56
CA ALA A 283 12.37 0.18 23.79
C ALA A 283 12.92 -1.26 23.84
N SER A 284 12.10 -2.32 23.82
CA SER A 284 12.61 -3.68 23.69
C SER A 284 12.96 -4.07 22.25
N TYR A 285 12.58 -3.25 21.26
CA TYR A 285 12.80 -3.51 19.84
C TYR A 285 14.06 -2.82 19.30
N GLY A 286 14.72 -3.49 18.35
CA GLY A 286 15.97 -3.07 17.74
C GLY A 286 17.18 -3.39 18.62
N ASP A 287 18.35 -3.54 17.99
CA ASP A 287 19.59 -3.89 18.70
C ASP A 287 20.03 -2.79 19.68
N ASN A 288 19.69 -1.53 19.38
CA ASN A 288 19.94 -0.38 20.25
C ASN A 288 18.93 -0.23 21.40
N LYS A 289 17.88 -1.08 21.45
CA LYS A 289 16.84 -1.04 22.49
C LYS A 289 16.19 0.33 22.64
N ASN A 290 15.89 0.96 21.52
CA ASN A 290 15.25 2.26 21.45
C ASN A 290 13.96 2.23 20.59
N GLY A 291 13.50 1.06 20.18
CA GLY A 291 12.29 0.89 19.40
C GLY A 291 12.48 1.07 17.89
N LEU A 292 13.69 1.37 17.44
CA LEU A 292 14.00 1.75 16.06
C LEU A 292 15.04 0.81 15.44
N VAL A 293 14.82 0.49 14.17
CA VAL A 293 15.80 -0.14 13.29
C VAL A 293 15.99 0.78 12.10
N THR A 294 17.22 1.23 11.85
CA THR A 294 17.59 1.99 10.65
C THR A 294 18.23 1.06 9.63
N ILE A 295 17.89 1.25 8.36
CA ILE A 295 18.46 0.52 7.24
C ILE A 295 19.18 1.55 6.38
N THR A 296 20.51 1.49 6.40
CA THR A 296 21.35 2.57 5.89
C THR A 296 22.21 2.11 4.73
N ASP A 297 22.29 2.94 3.70
CA ASP A 297 23.22 2.79 2.59
C ASP A 297 23.58 4.16 2.05
N SER A 298 24.81 4.62 2.31
CA SER A 298 25.23 5.98 1.93
C SER A 298 25.39 6.18 0.41
N SER A 299 25.22 5.11 -0.39
CA SER A 299 25.39 5.16 -1.84
C SER A 299 24.10 5.32 -2.62
N GLN A 300 22.93 5.21 -1.96
CA GLN A 300 21.63 5.18 -2.63
C GLN A 300 20.51 5.55 -1.67
N TRP A 301 19.40 6.06 -2.22
CA TRP A 301 18.17 6.33 -1.48
C TRP A 301 17.52 5.01 -1.11
N LEU A 302 17.21 4.79 0.16
CA LEU A 302 16.43 3.64 0.60
C LEU A 302 15.04 4.06 1.10
N ASP A 303 14.02 3.33 0.66
CA ASP A 303 12.64 3.48 1.11
C ASP A 303 11.95 2.13 1.32
N LEU A 304 11.00 2.10 2.25
CA LEU A 304 10.18 0.92 2.55
C LEU A 304 8.70 1.31 2.46
N ASP A 305 7.97 0.67 1.56
CA ASP A 305 6.57 0.95 1.23
C ASP A 305 5.59 -0.01 1.93
N SER A 306 6.00 -1.26 2.14
CA SER A 306 5.11 -2.31 2.62
C SER A 306 5.81 -3.22 3.61
N MET A 307 5.02 -3.84 4.49
CA MET A 307 5.52 -4.86 5.40
C MET A 307 4.47 -5.92 5.69
N VAL A 308 4.94 -7.14 5.96
CA VAL A 308 4.11 -8.27 6.38
C VAL A 308 4.75 -8.95 7.58
N LEU A 309 3.92 -9.35 8.55
CA LEU A 309 4.35 -10.14 9.69
C LEU A 309 4.54 -11.60 9.30
N LYS A 310 5.60 -12.20 9.84
CA LYS A 310 5.84 -13.63 9.80
C LYS A 310 5.15 -14.31 10.99
N PRO A 311 4.82 -15.62 10.90
CA PRO A 311 4.26 -16.38 12.01
C PRO A 311 5.13 -16.41 13.28
N ASP A 312 6.44 -16.24 13.13
CA ASP A 312 7.40 -16.17 14.25
C ASP A 312 7.42 -14.79 14.96
N GLY A 313 6.56 -13.85 14.54
CA GLY A 313 6.50 -12.49 15.06
C GLY A 313 7.53 -11.52 14.48
N GLY A 314 8.45 -12.00 13.63
CA GLY A 314 9.30 -11.14 12.81
C GLY A 314 8.55 -10.53 11.63
N LEU A 315 9.25 -9.81 10.76
CA LEU A 315 8.64 -9.16 9.60
C LEU A 315 9.51 -9.27 8.34
N LEU A 316 8.87 -9.04 7.21
CA LEU A 316 9.49 -8.76 5.92
C LEU A 316 8.97 -7.38 5.47
N ALA A 317 9.87 -6.46 5.16
CA ALA A 317 9.55 -5.14 4.64
C ALA A 317 10.11 -4.97 3.23
N THR A 318 9.40 -4.27 2.37
CA THR A 318 9.76 -4.09 0.97
C THR A 318 9.62 -2.64 0.52
N GLY A 319 10.42 -2.25 -0.46
CA GLY A 319 10.36 -0.93 -1.10
C GLY A 319 11.40 -0.84 -2.21
N ALA A 320 12.12 0.27 -2.29
CA ALA A 320 13.15 0.47 -3.29
C ALA A 320 14.49 0.96 -2.72
N ALA A 321 15.50 0.81 -3.56
CA ALA A 321 16.81 1.39 -3.42
C ALA A 321 17.13 2.14 -4.71
N SER A 322 17.18 3.48 -4.65
CA SER A 322 17.24 4.33 -5.83
C SER A 322 18.58 5.06 -5.94
N LEU A 323 19.19 4.97 -7.11
CA LEU A 323 20.43 5.68 -7.45
C LEU A 323 20.29 6.31 -8.83
N GLU A 324 20.30 7.64 -8.88
CA GLU A 324 20.07 8.42 -10.11
C GLU A 324 18.74 8.01 -10.77
N LEU A 325 18.79 7.42 -11.97
CA LEU A 325 17.60 6.94 -12.70
C LEU A 325 17.29 5.45 -12.45
N ARG A 326 18.11 4.76 -11.64
CA ARG A 326 18.00 3.32 -11.42
C ARG A 326 17.28 3.01 -10.11
N ARG A 327 16.45 1.96 -10.11
CA ARG A 327 15.78 1.43 -8.91
C ARG A 327 16.04 -0.07 -8.72
N ASP A 328 16.46 -0.47 -7.54
CA ASP A 328 16.52 -1.87 -7.15
C ASP A 328 15.44 -2.15 -6.12
N GLY A 329 14.71 -3.25 -6.31
CA GLY A 329 13.70 -3.64 -5.34
C GLY A 329 14.38 -4.05 -4.04
N LEU A 330 13.95 -3.47 -2.92
CA LEU A 330 14.52 -3.70 -1.60
C LEU A 330 13.65 -4.68 -0.81
N ILE A 331 14.27 -5.67 -0.16
CA ILE A 331 13.63 -6.55 0.83
C ILE A 331 14.49 -6.61 2.09
N VAL A 332 13.89 -6.32 3.24
CA VAL A 332 14.51 -6.37 4.56
C VAL A 332 13.77 -7.38 5.43
N ALA A 333 14.51 -8.27 6.09
CA ALA A 333 13.96 -9.28 7.00
C ALA A 333 14.45 -9.04 8.43
N LEU A 334 13.50 -8.81 9.35
CA LEU A 334 13.79 -8.61 10.77
C LEU A 334 13.15 -9.73 11.61
N ASN A 335 13.78 -10.07 12.72
CA ASN A 335 13.23 -10.94 13.75
C ASN A 335 12.20 -10.19 14.60
N SER A 336 11.48 -10.90 15.47
CA SER A 336 10.50 -10.28 16.39
C SER A 336 11.13 -9.29 17.38
N SER A 337 12.44 -9.38 17.62
CA SER A 337 13.21 -8.41 18.41
C SER A 337 13.69 -7.20 17.62
N GLY A 338 13.55 -7.19 16.29
CA GLY A 338 14.04 -6.12 15.42
C GLY A 338 15.48 -6.29 14.94
N SER A 339 16.18 -7.36 15.35
CA SER A 339 17.49 -7.69 14.78
C SER A 339 17.34 -8.24 13.35
N PHE A 340 18.34 -8.03 12.50
CA PHE A 340 18.34 -8.59 11.15
C PHE A 340 18.32 -10.12 11.17
N ASN A 341 17.51 -10.72 10.31
CA ASN A 341 17.38 -12.17 10.24
C ASN A 341 18.53 -12.79 9.44
N LEU A 342 19.44 -13.50 10.12
CA LEU A 342 20.62 -14.09 9.49
C LEU A 342 20.33 -15.22 8.48
N VAL A 343 19.17 -15.86 8.55
CA VAL A 343 18.78 -16.88 7.56
C VAL A 343 18.40 -16.24 6.23
N PHE A 344 17.83 -15.03 6.28
CA PHE A 344 17.47 -14.27 5.09
C PHE A 344 18.68 -13.48 4.59
N ASN A 345 19.21 -13.84 3.43
CA ASN A 345 20.31 -13.13 2.78
C ASN A 345 21.49 -12.79 3.72
N ASN A 346 21.82 -13.70 4.64
CA ASN A 346 22.87 -13.51 5.66
C ASN A 346 22.69 -12.27 6.54
N GLY A 347 21.45 -11.86 6.81
CA GLY A 347 21.13 -10.67 7.61
C GLY A 347 21.32 -9.35 6.88
N LYS A 348 21.57 -9.37 5.57
CA LYS A 348 21.71 -8.16 4.76
C LYS A 348 20.42 -7.84 4.01
N PRO A 349 20.13 -6.54 3.77
CA PRO A 349 19.13 -6.15 2.78
C PRO A 349 19.34 -6.88 1.45
N LEU A 350 18.26 -7.37 0.86
CA LEU A 350 18.27 -8.02 -0.44
C LEU A 350 17.83 -7.01 -1.51
N PHE A 351 18.63 -6.87 -2.55
CA PHE A 351 18.35 -6.02 -3.70
C PHE A 351 18.06 -6.87 -4.93
N SER A 352 17.02 -6.54 -5.68
CA SER A 352 16.61 -7.28 -6.88
C SER A 352 16.39 -6.35 -8.07
N ARG A 353 16.92 -6.73 -9.23
CA ARG A 353 16.77 -6.02 -10.49
C ARG A 353 16.30 -6.99 -11.57
N PHE A 354 15.03 -6.90 -11.97
CA PHE A 354 14.42 -7.80 -12.96
C PHE A 354 14.23 -7.18 -14.34
N THR A 355 14.00 -5.86 -14.41
CA THR A 355 13.93 -5.13 -15.68
C THR A 355 15.24 -4.39 -15.94
N GLU A 356 15.41 -3.86 -17.16
CA GLU A 356 16.60 -3.07 -17.56
C GLU A 356 16.86 -1.91 -16.58
N HIS A 357 15.80 -1.24 -16.16
CA HIS A 357 15.89 -0.01 -15.34
C HIS A 357 15.60 -0.23 -13.86
N GLY A 358 15.03 -1.39 -13.51
CA GLY A 358 14.75 -1.68 -12.12
C GLY A 358 13.38 -2.21 -11.77
N VAL A 359 13.15 -2.29 -10.47
CA VAL A 359 11.85 -2.53 -9.88
C VAL A 359 11.76 -1.85 -8.52
N ALA A 360 10.60 -1.32 -8.17
CA ALA A 360 10.24 -0.90 -6.81
C ALA A 360 9.17 -1.86 -6.27
N TRP A 361 9.37 -2.39 -5.06
CA TRP A 361 8.42 -3.31 -4.42
C TRP A 361 7.40 -2.56 -3.57
N GLU A 362 6.32 -2.12 -4.22
CA GLU A 362 5.26 -1.34 -3.56
C GLU A 362 4.38 -2.18 -2.62
N ARG A 363 4.29 -3.50 -2.83
CA ARG A 363 3.50 -4.41 -1.97
C ARG A 363 4.15 -5.75 -1.75
N CYS A 364 3.96 -6.26 -0.53
CA CYS A 364 4.32 -7.62 -0.16
C CYS A 364 3.21 -8.35 0.59
N VAL A 365 3.08 -9.65 0.36
CA VAL A 365 2.11 -10.53 1.02
C VAL A 365 2.77 -11.88 1.28
N LEU A 366 2.50 -12.47 2.45
CA LEU A 366 3.01 -13.80 2.80
C LEU A 366 1.96 -14.87 2.46
N GLN A 367 2.37 -15.89 1.72
CA GLN A 367 1.53 -17.04 1.40
C GLN A 367 1.48 -18.04 2.57
N THR A 368 0.43 -18.87 2.59
CA THR A 368 0.20 -19.88 3.64
C THR A 368 1.28 -20.97 3.71
N ASP A 369 2.08 -21.14 2.65
CA ASP A 369 3.26 -22.02 2.60
C ASP A 369 4.57 -21.33 2.99
N GLY A 370 4.49 -20.08 3.46
CA GLY A 370 5.62 -19.28 3.89
C GLY A 370 6.41 -18.65 2.75
N LYS A 371 5.93 -18.62 1.50
CA LYS A 371 6.57 -17.84 0.44
C LYS A 371 6.21 -16.36 0.55
N LEU A 372 7.18 -15.49 0.31
CA LEU A 372 6.96 -14.05 0.17
C LEU A 372 6.61 -13.73 -1.28
N VAL A 373 5.47 -13.12 -1.52
CA VAL A 373 5.09 -12.53 -2.80
C VAL A 373 5.32 -11.02 -2.73
N VAL A 374 6.01 -10.48 -3.72
CA VAL A 374 6.21 -9.04 -3.89
C VAL A 374 5.68 -8.60 -5.25
N SER A 375 5.07 -7.43 -5.32
CA SER A 375 4.62 -6.84 -6.58
C SER A 375 4.79 -5.33 -6.54
N GLY A 376 5.05 -4.75 -7.70
CA GLY A 376 5.21 -3.31 -7.81
C GLY A 376 5.60 -2.87 -9.21
N GLN A 377 6.17 -1.68 -9.27
CA GLN A 377 6.46 -0.98 -10.51
C GLN A 377 7.85 -1.34 -11.04
N GLY A 378 7.91 -1.94 -12.23
CA GLY A 378 9.12 -2.07 -13.01
C GLY A 378 9.36 -0.80 -13.82
N GLY A 379 10.64 -0.44 -14.00
CA GLY A 379 11.04 0.79 -14.70
C GLY A 379 12.02 1.63 -13.90
N ALA A 380 12.39 2.78 -14.48
CA ALA A 380 13.30 3.75 -13.89
C ALA A 380 12.64 4.52 -12.72
N ALA A 381 13.35 5.52 -12.17
CA ALA A 381 12.84 6.46 -11.15
C ALA A 381 11.55 7.21 -11.58
N PHE A 382 11.26 7.27 -12.86
CA PHE A 382 10.08 7.94 -13.43
C PHE A 382 9.28 6.99 -14.32
N LEU A 383 7.99 7.27 -14.46
CA LEU A 383 7.15 6.57 -15.42
C LEU A 383 7.59 6.93 -16.84
N ASP A 384 8.05 5.93 -17.57
CA ASP A 384 8.36 5.99 -19.00
C ASP A 384 7.69 4.83 -19.76
N GLU A 385 7.87 4.78 -21.08
CA GLU A 385 7.34 3.73 -21.95
C GLU A 385 7.81 2.30 -21.62
N LYS A 386 8.78 2.16 -20.70
CA LYS A 386 9.34 0.90 -20.22
C LYS A 386 8.76 0.48 -18.87
N SER A 387 7.85 1.28 -18.30
CA SER A 387 7.20 0.96 -17.04
C SER A 387 6.26 -0.23 -17.17
N SER A 388 6.39 -1.19 -16.28
CA SER A 388 5.67 -2.48 -16.32
C SER A 388 5.23 -2.90 -14.91
N VAL A 389 4.30 -3.84 -14.81
CA VAL A 389 3.98 -4.49 -13.52
C VAL A 389 4.90 -5.69 -13.33
N VAL A 390 5.58 -5.77 -12.19
CA VAL A 390 6.48 -6.88 -11.86
C VAL A 390 5.98 -7.59 -10.61
N THR A 391 5.95 -8.92 -10.66
CA THR A 391 5.61 -9.78 -9.53
C THR A 391 6.70 -10.82 -9.34
N ALA A 392 7.16 -11.03 -8.12
CA ALA A 392 8.16 -12.05 -7.80
C ALA A 392 7.79 -12.82 -6.54
N ARG A 393 8.30 -14.06 -6.46
CA ARG A 393 8.13 -14.92 -5.30
C ARG A 393 9.48 -15.37 -4.73
N TYR A 394 9.62 -15.24 -3.42
CA TYR A 394 10.83 -15.55 -2.67
C TYR A 394 10.58 -16.60 -1.58
N ASN A 395 11.61 -17.41 -1.35
CA ASN A 395 11.73 -18.24 -0.15
C ASN A 395 12.11 -17.38 1.07
N LEU A 396 11.85 -17.86 2.29
CA LEU A 396 12.20 -17.14 3.53
C LEU A 396 13.71 -17.03 3.80
N ASN A 397 14.57 -17.62 2.97
CA ASN A 397 16.01 -17.38 2.99
C ASN A 397 16.44 -16.25 2.02
N GLY A 398 15.51 -15.64 1.29
CA GLY A 398 15.77 -14.58 0.31
C GLY A 398 16.10 -15.08 -1.10
N SER A 399 16.16 -16.39 -1.33
CA SER A 399 16.31 -16.93 -2.69
C SER A 399 15.00 -16.87 -3.47
N LEU A 400 15.07 -16.65 -4.79
CA LEU A 400 13.89 -16.73 -5.66
C LEU A 400 13.28 -18.13 -5.66
N ASP A 401 11.96 -18.19 -5.60
CA ASP A 401 11.22 -19.43 -5.74
C ASP A 401 10.96 -19.73 -7.22
N LYS A 402 11.84 -20.53 -7.82
CA LYS A 402 11.76 -20.92 -9.24
C LYS A 402 10.52 -21.74 -9.61
N ALA A 403 9.74 -22.23 -8.64
CA ALA A 403 8.45 -22.84 -8.94
C ALA A 403 7.46 -21.81 -9.52
N PHE A 404 7.56 -20.55 -9.10
CA PHE A 404 6.76 -19.47 -9.68
C PHE A 404 7.28 -19.14 -11.08
N VAL A 405 6.46 -19.38 -12.10
CA VAL A 405 6.73 -19.10 -13.52
C VAL A 405 8.09 -19.59 -14.05
N GLY A 406 8.65 -20.66 -13.45
CA GLY A 406 9.92 -21.29 -13.82
C GLY A 406 11.20 -20.52 -13.44
N LYS A 407 11.11 -19.20 -13.22
CA LYS A 407 12.25 -18.32 -12.91
C LYS A 407 12.11 -17.53 -11.61
N GLY A 408 10.94 -17.54 -10.99
CA GLY A 408 10.63 -16.87 -9.71
C GLY A 408 10.09 -15.46 -9.82
N TRP A 409 9.87 -14.94 -11.03
CA TRP A 409 9.27 -13.63 -11.25
C TRP A 409 8.61 -13.52 -12.63
N ALA A 410 7.56 -12.72 -12.73
CA ALA A 410 6.83 -12.41 -13.93
C ALA A 410 6.83 -10.89 -14.16
N VAL A 411 6.81 -10.49 -15.43
CA VAL A 411 6.57 -9.11 -15.85
C VAL A 411 5.31 -9.12 -16.68
N PHE A 412 4.40 -8.18 -16.43
CA PHE A 412 3.30 -7.86 -17.31
C PHE A 412 3.52 -6.47 -17.88
N ASN A 413 3.44 -6.36 -19.21
CA ASN A 413 3.54 -5.11 -19.93
C ASN A 413 2.46 -5.06 -21.02
N HIS A 414 1.60 -4.06 -20.96
CA HIS A 414 0.52 -3.84 -21.90
C HIS A 414 1.04 -3.20 -23.18
N GLU A 415 0.63 -3.75 -24.32
CA GLU A 415 1.16 -3.39 -25.65
C GLU A 415 1.06 -1.89 -25.97
N ASN A 416 0.04 -1.23 -25.43
CA ASN A 416 -0.35 0.12 -25.82
C ASN A 416 -0.20 1.19 -24.73
N GLY A 417 0.75 1.08 -23.79
CA GLY A 417 1.00 2.20 -22.87
C GLY A 417 2.07 1.94 -21.83
N VAL A 418 1.85 2.54 -20.66
CA VAL A 418 2.68 2.50 -19.44
C VAL A 418 1.81 1.86 -18.37
N ASP A 419 2.25 0.75 -17.80
CA ASP A 419 1.46 0.11 -16.75
C ASP A 419 1.76 0.69 -15.39
N ILE A 420 0.69 0.86 -14.61
CA ILE A 420 0.73 1.45 -13.30
C ILE A 420 0.16 0.46 -12.30
N PHE A 421 1.05 -0.04 -11.43
CA PHE A 421 0.69 -0.94 -10.34
C PHE A 421 -0.25 -0.26 -9.32
N ARG A 422 -1.17 -1.05 -8.75
CA ARG A 422 -2.12 -0.56 -7.73
C ARG A 422 -2.22 -1.46 -6.50
N GLY A 423 -2.28 -2.78 -6.67
CA GLY A 423 -2.34 -3.67 -5.52
C GLY A 423 -2.09 -5.13 -5.86
N CYS A 424 -1.74 -5.90 -4.82
CA CYS A 424 -1.67 -7.34 -4.90
C CYS A 424 -2.26 -8.00 -3.66
N THR A 425 -2.74 -9.22 -3.81
CA THR A 425 -3.24 -10.09 -2.75
C THR A 425 -2.97 -11.55 -3.11
N VAL A 426 -3.14 -12.46 -2.15
CA VAL A 426 -3.01 -13.90 -2.39
C VAL A 426 -4.25 -14.60 -1.87
N THR A 427 -4.78 -15.53 -2.66
CA THR A 427 -5.93 -16.35 -2.26
C THR A 427 -5.51 -17.47 -1.30
N ASP A 428 -6.48 -18.09 -0.63
CA ASP A 428 -6.23 -19.22 0.29
C ASP A 428 -5.55 -20.42 -0.40
N ASP A 429 -5.86 -20.63 -1.68
CA ASP A 429 -5.24 -21.62 -2.57
C ASP A 429 -3.96 -21.11 -3.26
N ARG A 430 -3.37 -20.04 -2.71
CA ARG A 430 -2.04 -19.51 -3.04
C ARG A 430 -1.92 -18.89 -4.43
N GLN A 431 -3.03 -18.60 -5.11
CA GLN A 431 -2.98 -17.82 -6.35
C GLN A 431 -2.62 -16.37 -6.03
N ILE A 432 -1.85 -15.73 -6.91
CA ILE A 432 -1.45 -14.34 -6.75
C ILE A 432 -2.34 -13.49 -7.63
N VAL A 433 -3.01 -12.49 -7.05
CA VAL A 433 -3.91 -11.59 -7.76
C VAL A 433 -3.35 -10.18 -7.70
N VAL A 434 -3.23 -9.53 -8.86
CA VAL A 434 -2.65 -8.18 -9.01
C VAL A 434 -3.65 -7.30 -9.74
N CYS A 435 -3.81 -6.06 -9.32
CA CYS A 435 -4.57 -5.05 -10.07
C CYS A 435 -3.69 -3.86 -10.45
N ALA A 436 -3.94 -3.34 -11.65
CA ALA A 436 -3.20 -2.25 -12.28
C ALA A 436 -4.01 -1.65 -13.43
N TYR A 437 -3.50 -0.60 -14.07
CA TYR A 437 -4.07 -0.07 -15.31
C TYR A 437 -2.98 0.50 -16.21
N THR A 438 -3.32 0.68 -17.48
CA THR A 438 -2.43 1.23 -18.47
C THR A 438 -2.71 2.72 -18.69
N ALA A 439 -1.69 3.57 -18.51
CA ALA A 439 -1.71 5.01 -18.78
C ALA A 439 -0.88 5.38 -20.01
N PHE A 440 -0.92 6.66 -20.40
CA PHE A 440 -0.07 7.30 -21.44
C PHE A 440 -0.05 6.62 -22.83
N GLY A 441 -1.06 5.79 -23.09
CA GLY A 441 -1.25 5.00 -24.31
C GLY A 441 -2.18 5.60 -25.37
N THR A 442 -2.64 4.76 -26.30
CA THR A 442 -3.80 5.09 -27.14
C THR A 442 -5.08 4.72 -26.38
N PRO A 443 -5.99 5.68 -26.09
CA PRO A 443 -7.25 5.37 -25.42
C PRO A 443 -8.07 4.30 -26.18
N PRO A 444 -8.86 3.46 -25.47
CA PRO A 444 -9.11 3.51 -24.03
C PRO A 444 -7.91 3.01 -23.20
N TYR A 445 -7.73 3.58 -22.02
CA TYR A 445 -6.80 3.15 -20.97
C TYR A 445 -7.46 2.04 -20.14
N PRO A 446 -7.18 0.75 -20.38
CA PRO A 446 -7.83 -0.31 -19.64
C PRO A 446 -7.23 -0.43 -18.24
N GLY A 447 -8.10 -0.68 -17.27
CA GLY A 447 -7.69 -1.32 -16.02
C GLY A 447 -7.65 -2.83 -16.21
N TYR A 448 -6.96 -3.54 -15.33
CA TYR A 448 -6.97 -4.99 -15.35
C TYR A 448 -6.69 -5.60 -13.99
N VAL A 449 -7.15 -6.85 -13.84
CA VAL A 449 -6.78 -7.76 -12.77
C VAL A 449 -6.11 -8.98 -13.40
N LEU A 450 -4.92 -9.30 -12.93
CA LEU A 450 -4.15 -10.48 -13.32
C LEU A 450 -4.25 -11.51 -12.21
N ARG A 451 -4.39 -12.78 -12.57
CA ARG A 451 -4.22 -13.89 -11.64
C ARG A 451 -3.11 -14.80 -12.13
N TYR A 452 -2.12 -15.05 -11.29
CA TYR A 452 -1.04 -16.00 -11.53
C TYR A 452 -1.25 -17.27 -10.71
N LEU A 453 -0.80 -18.39 -11.28
CA LEU A 453 -0.67 -19.64 -10.53
C LEU A 453 0.42 -19.52 -9.47
N ALA A 454 0.22 -20.24 -8.36
CA ALA A 454 1.28 -20.49 -7.39
C ALA A 454 2.37 -21.35 -8.04
#